data_AF-A0A4Y2LJ39-F1
#
_entry.id   AF-A0A4Y2LJ39-F1
#
_cell.length_a   1.000
_cell.length_b   1.000
_cell.length_c   1.000
_cell.angle_alpha   90.00
_cell.angle_beta   90.00
_cell.angle_gamma   90.00
#
_symmetry.space_group_name_H-M   'P 1'
#
loop_
_entity.id
_entity.type
_entity.pdbx_description
1 polymer ?
#
loop_
_entity_poly.entity_id
_entity_poly.type
_entity_poly.pdbx_seq_one_letter_code
_entity_poly.pdbx_strand_id
1 'polypeptide(L)'
;MRKWTTNSESLQGKWEEGENSIISSANSGVKVLGYIWENKGDVMKLSLPEINLNPDQVITKSLMLGIIGRLYDTIGFIEMFTVTFKILMYDCWKTGSEWNSPLSIDIQSMIYMLL
;
A
#
# COMPACT_ATOMS: atom_id res chain seq x y z
N MET A 1 -24.64 -9.05 2.98
CA MET A 1 -24.43 -8.84 4.42
C MET A 1 -23.31 -7.82 4.58
N ARG A 2 -23.63 -6.53 4.78
CA ARG A 2 -22.62 -5.48 5.01
C ARG A 2 -22.54 -5.26 6.50
N LYS A 3 -21.42 -5.64 7.12
CA LYS A 3 -21.10 -5.32 8.52
C LYS A 3 -20.73 -3.84 8.56
N TRP A 4 -21.60 -3.01 9.12
CA TRP A 4 -21.30 -1.59 9.38
C TRP A 4 -20.49 -1.49 10.68
N THR A 5 -19.57 -0.53 10.76
CA THR A 5 -18.68 -0.35 11.92
C THR A 5 -18.51 1.15 12.15
N THR A 6 -18.50 1.59 13.42
CA THR A 6 -18.45 3.02 13.81
C THR A 6 -17.63 3.25 15.06
N ASN A 7 -16.91 4.37 15.11
CA ASN A 7 -16.08 4.78 16.26
C ASN A 7 -16.92 5.29 17.44
N SER A 8 -18.24 5.32 17.30
CA SER A 8 -19.17 5.72 18.35
C SER A 8 -19.72 4.50 19.09
N GLU A 9 -19.37 4.36 20.38
CA GLU A 9 -19.84 3.25 21.21
C GLU A 9 -21.38 3.19 21.30
N SER A 10 -22.06 4.33 21.32
CA SER A 10 -23.52 4.40 21.38
C SER A 10 -24.22 3.92 20.11
N LEU A 11 -23.58 4.09 18.94
CA LEU A 11 -24.08 3.58 17.67
C LEU A 11 -23.69 2.11 17.46
N GLN A 12 -22.50 1.72 17.91
CA GLN A 12 -22.02 0.34 17.88
C GLN A 12 -22.95 -0.57 18.69
N GLY A 13 -23.33 -0.17 19.92
CA GLY A 13 -24.26 -0.92 20.76
C GLY A 13 -25.65 -1.11 20.12
N LYS A 14 -26.17 -0.07 19.45
CA LYS A 14 -27.46 -0.16 18.71
C LYS A 14 -27.42 -1.12 17.52
N TRP A 15 -26.25 -1.33 16.91
CA TRP A 15 -26.10 -2.28 15.81
C TRP A 15 -25.89 -3.71 16.30
N GLU A 16 -25.19 -3.90 17.42
CA GLU A 16 -24.97 -5.21 18.04
C GLU A 16 -26.24 -5.82 18.65
N GLU A 17 -27.18 -4.99 19.13
CA GLU A 17 -28.50 -5.46 19.61
C GLU A 17 -29.38 -6.09 18.51
N GLY A 18 -29.10 -5.81 17.23
CA GLY A 18 -29.89 -6.30 16.09
C GLY A 18 -29.28 -7.49 15.32
N GLU A 19 -27.97 -7.76 15.46
CA GLU A 19 -27.28 -8.84 14.76
C GLU A 19 -26.70 -9.85 15.75
N ASN A 20 -27.17 -11.10 15.72
CA ASN A 20 -26.59 -12.22 16.48
C ASN A 20 -25.07 -12.27 16.26
N SER A 21 -24.34 -11.93 17.32
CA SER A 21 -22.92 -11.60 17.32
C SER A 21 -22.04 -12.80 17.00
N ILE A 22 -21.85 -13.08 15.71
CA ILE A 22 -20.78 -13.97 15.25
C ILE A 22 -19.65 -13.06 14.74
N ILE A 23 -18.63 -12.94 15.59
CA ILE A 23 -17.34 -12.25 15.39
C ILE A 23 -17.38 -10.76 15.78
N SER A 24 -17.48 -10.52 17.10
CA SER A 24 -16.96 -9.34 17.77
C SER A 24 -15.44 -9.46 17.90
N SER A 25 -14.71 -9.35 16.79
CA SER A 25 -13.27 -9.11 16.85
C SER A 25 -13.01 -7.62 17.01
N ALA A 26 -13.43 -7.07 18.15
CA ALA A 26 -13.20 -5.69 18.57
C ALA A 26 -11.70 -5.30 18.67
N ASN A 27 -10.79 -6.24 18.39
CA ASN A 27 -9.33 -6.08 18.36
C ASN A 27 -8.69 -6.45 17.00
N SER A 28 -9.43 -6.94 16.00
CA SER A 28 -8.89 -7.16 14.66
C SER A 28 -9.48 -6.09 13.75
N GLY A 29 -8.73 -5.02 13.48
CA GLY A 29 -9.21 -3.89 12.67
C GLY A 29 -9.90 -4.33 11.38
N VAL A 30 -10.90 -3.55 10.95
CA VAL A 30 -11.71 -3.86 9.78
C VAL A 30 -10.93 -3.51 8.52
N LYS A 31 -10.87 -4.43 7.55
CA LYS A 31 -10.24 -4.15 6.26
C LYS A 31 -11.17 -3.27 5.42
N VAL A 32 -10.81 -2.00 5.23
CA VAL A 32 -11.57 -1.02 4.44
C VAL A 32 -10.63 -0.48 3.36
N LEU A 33 -10.98 -0.62 2.08
CA LEU A 33 -10.19 -0.11 0.94
C LEU A 33 -8.71 -0.54 0.94
N GLY A 34 -8.38 -1.72 1.48
CA GLY A 34 -6.99 -2.20 1.59
C GLY A 34 -6.28 -1.80 2.89
N TYR A 35 -6.87 -0.90 3.68
CA TYR A 35 -6.38 -0.45 4.98
C TYR A 35 -6.99 -1.25 6.12
N ILE A 36 -6.36 -1.23 7.29
CA ILE A 36 -6.89 -1.78 8.54
C ILE A 36 -7.34 -0.59 9.39
N TRP A 37 -8.65 -0.43 9.57
CA TRP A 37 -9.18 0.60 10.45
C TRP A 37 -9.41 0.05 11.86
N GLU A 38 -8.70 0.63 12.83
CA GLU A 38 -8.87 0.40 14.25
C GLU A 38 -9.88 1.40 14.80
N ASN A 39 -11.10 0.92 14.88
CA ASN A 39 -12.29 1.71 15.18
C ASN A 39 -12.23 2.46 16.52
N LYS A 40 -11.73 1.81 17.58
CA LYS A 40 -11.70 2.38 18.95
C LYS A 40 -10.77 3.59 19.08
N GLY A 41 -9.66 3.58 18.34
CA GLY A 41 -8.68 4.67 18.37
C GLY A 41 -8.84 5.66 17.21
N ASP A 42 -9.80 5.42 16.32
CA ASP A 42 -9.90 6.05 15.00
C ASP A 42 -8.57 6.06 14.24
N VAL A 43 -7.83 4.96 14.33
CA VAL A 43 -6.50 4.82 13.72
C VAL A 43 -6.62 4.02 12.42
N MET A 44 -6.14 4.60 11.33
CA MET A 44 -6.02 3.91 10.05
C MET A 44 -4.61 3.35 9.92
N LYS A 45 -4.47 2.02 9.95
CA LYS A 45 -3.21 1.31 9.78
C LYS A 45 -3.09 0.89 8.33
N LEU A 46 -1.95 1.22 7.72
CA LEU A 46 -1.58 0.79 6.38
C LEU A 46 -0.62 -0.39 6.50
N SER A 47 -0.98 -1.52 5.90
CA SER A 47 -0.03 -2.62 5.69
C SER A 47 0.66 -2.38 4.36
N LEU A 48 1.84 -1.76 4.41
CA LEU A 48 2.68 -1.67 3.21
C LEU A 48 3.19 -3.08 2.85
N PRO A 49 3.18 -3.46 1.55
CA PRO A 49 3.83 -4.68 1.13
C PRO A 49 5.34 -4.56 1.39
N GLU A 50 5.95 -5.61 1.95
CA GLU A 50 7.41 -5.65 2.09
C GLU A 50 8.06 -5.63 0.69
N ILE A 51 8.95 -4.66 0.49
CA ILE A 51 9.74 -4.54 -0.74
C ILE A 51 11.15 -5.04 -0.41
N ASN A 52 11.30 -6.37 -0.40
CA ASN A 52 12.59 -7.00 -0.18
C ASN A 52 13.39 -6.99 -1.49
N LEU A 53 14.33 -6.05 -1.61
CA LEU A 53 15.32 -6.03 -2.69
C LEU A 53 16.59 -6.71 -2.21
N ASN A 54 17.07 -7.74 -2.91
CA ASN A 54 18.41 -8.24 -2.65
C ASN A 54 19.44 -7.21 -3.12
N PRO A 55 20.56 -7.03 -2.40
CA PRO A 55 21.61 -6.09 -2.80
C PRO A 55 22.23 -6.42 -4.18
N ASP A 56 22.21 -7.70 -4.57
CA ASP A 56 22.71 -8.16 -5.87
C ASP A 56 21.62 -8.23 -6.96
N GLN A 57 20.39 -7.81 -6.64
CA GLN A 57 19.27 -7.93 -7.57
C GLN A 57 19.36 -6.88 -8.68
N VAL A 58 19.41 -7.35 -9.92
CA VAL A 58 19.35 -6.46 -11.09
C VAL A 58 17.98 -5.79 -11.12
N ILE A 59 17.98 -4.47 -10.97
CA ILE A 59 16.75 -3.68 -11.07
C ILE A 59 16.40 -3.46 -12.54
N THR A 60 15.26 -4.02 -12.95
CA THR A 60 14.70 -3.89 -14.31
C THR A 60 13.47 -2.99 -14.30
N LYS A 61 13.04 -2.50 -15.49
CA LYS A 61 11.80 -1.73 -15.64
C LYS A 61 10.58 -2.53 -15.15
N SER A 62 10.56 -3.84 -15.41
CA SER A 62 9.51 -4.75 -14.95
C SER A 62 9.43 -4.82 -13.43
N LEU A 63 10.57 -4.95 -12.75
CA LEU A 63 10.63 -4.96 -11.28
C LEU A 63 10.17 -3.63 -10.71
N MET A 64 10.65 -2.52 -11.28
CA MET A 64 10.29 -1.16 -10.87
C MET A 64 8.79 -0.91 -11.01
N LEU A 65 8.18 -1.31 -12.14
CA LEU A 65 6.74 -1.22 -12.33
C LEU A 65 5.98 -2.08 -11.32
N GLY A 66 6.49 -3.27 -10.98
CA GLY A 66 5.92 -4.14 -9.95
C GLY A 66 5.93 -3.49 -8.55
N ILE A 67 7.02 -2.83 -8.17
CA ILE A 67 7.13 -2.07 -6.92
C ILE A 67 6.11 -0.93 -6.90
N ILE A 68 6.03 -0.18 -8.00
CA ILE A 68 5.08 0.93 -8.15
C ILE A 68 3.65 0.43 -8.05
N GLY A 69 3.30 -0.67 -8.74
CA GLY A 69 1.97 -1.26 -8.68
C GLY A 69 1.56 -1.65 -7.26
N ARG A 70 2.48 -2.22 -6.48
CA ARG A 70 2.23 -2.58 -5.06
C ARG A 70 2.02 -1.36 -4.16
N LEU A 71 2.77 -0.29 -4.39
CA LEU A 71 2.60 0.98 -3.67
C LEU A 71 1.32 1.72 -4.08
N TYR A 72 0.90 1.59 -5.35
CA TYR A 72 -0.36 2.16 -5.86
C TYR A 72 -1.59 1.44 -5.32
N ASP A 73 -1.58 0.11 -5.28
CA ASP A 73 -2.76 -0.69 -4.91
C ASP A 73 -3.20 -0.47 -3.45
N THR A 74 -2.26 -0.08 -2.60
CA THR A 74 -2.55 0.24 -1.21
C THR A 74 -2.98 1.70 -1.01
N ILE A 75 -2.87 2.60 -2.01
CA ILE A 75 -2.77 4.03 -1.72
C ILE A 75 -3.18 5.04 -2.82
N GLY A 76 -4.11 5.94 -2.47
CA GLY A 76 -4.16 7.33 -2.97
C GLY A 76 -3.59 8.39 -2.00
N PHE A 77 -3.35 8.04 -0.73
CA PHE A 77 -2.91 8.93 0.36
C PHE A 77 -1.40 9.30 0.38
N ILE A 78 -0.52 8.46 -0.15
CA ILE A 78 0.95 8.60 -0.25
C ILE A 78 1.30 9.01 -1.69
N GLU A 79 0.47 9.86 -2.29
CA GLU A 79 0.67 10.32 -3.67
C GLU A 79 2.05 10.96 -3.84
N MET A 80 2.53 11.70 -2.83
CA MET A 80 3.88 12.28 -2.77
C MET A 80 5.01 11.28 -2.98
N PHE A 81 4.94 10.07 -2.41
CA PHE A 81 6.00 9.08 -2.63
C PHE A 81 5.87 8.45 -4.02
N THR A 82 4.64 8.19 -4.46
CA THR A 82 4.41 7.59 -5.79
C THR A 82 4.80 8.53 -6.93
N VAL A 83 4.77 9.85 -6.73
CA VAL A 83 5.23 10.84 -7.72
C VAL A 83 6.70 10.65 -8.04
N THR A 84 7.56 10.46 -7.03
CA THR A 84 9.00 10.22 -7.26
C THR A 84 9.22 8.96 -8.09
N PHE A 85 8.54 7.86 -7.77
CA PHE A 85 8.64 6.64 -8.56
C PHE A 85 8.10 6.79 -9.99
N LYS A 86 7.03 7.58 -10.18
CA LYS A 86 6.49 7.91 -11.51
C LYS A 86 7.48 8.72 -12.35
N ILE A 87 8.13 9.71 -11.75
CA ILE A 87 9.17 10.51 -12.43
C ILE A 87 10.32 9.59 -12.85
N LEU A 88 10.79 8.72 -11.95
CA LEU A 88 11.84 7.77 -12.27
C LEU A 88 11.43 6.81 -13.39
N MET A 89 10.18 6.31 -13.40
CA MET A 89 9.68 5.48 -14.51
C MET A 89 9.63 6.23 -15.83
N TYR A 90 9.26 7.50 -15.79
CA TYR A 90 9.25 8.34 -16.98
C TYR A 90 10.67 8.53 -17.54
N ASP A 91 11.66 8.75 -16.68
CA ASP A 91 13.06 8.82 -17.10
C ASP A 91 13.58 7.47 -17.62
N CYS A 92 13.19 6.35 -17.00
CA CYS A 92 13.43 5.01 -17.54
C CYS A 92 12.81 4.81 -18.93
N TRP A 93 11.65 5.39 -19.22
CA TRP A 93 11.03 5.25 -20.54
C TRP A 93 11.74 6.07 -21.62
N LYS A 94 12.30 7.24 -21.28
CA LYS A 94 13.09 8.05 -22.23
C LYS A 94 14.32 7.34 -22.76
N THR A 95 14.91 6.42 -22.00
CA THR A 95 16.12 5.70 -22.44
C THR A 95 15.86 4.67 -23.54
N GLY A 96 14.60 4.36 -23.87
CA GLY A 96 14.24 3.42 -24.93
C GLY A 96 14.67 1.96 -24.70
N SER A 97 15.24 1.62 -23.54
CA SER A 97 15.73 0.27 -23.23
C SER A 97 14.60 -0.74 -23.07
N GLU A 98 14.90 -2.03 -23.29
CA GLU A 98 13.92 -3.10 -23.13
C GLU A 98 13.48 -3.28 -21.66
N TRP A 99 12.34 -3.93 -21.46
CA TRP A 99 11.70 -4.13 -20.17
C TRP A 99 12.56 -4.88 -19.14
N ASN A 100 13.38 -5.82 -19.62
CA ASN A 100 14.24 -6.67 -18.79
C ASN A 100 15.71 -6.21 -18.80
N SER A 101 16.02 -5.09 -19.46
CA SER A 101 17.36 -4.52 -19.39
C SER A 101 17.61 -3.91 -18.00
N PRO A 102 18.86 -3.94 -17.51
CA PRO A 102 19.23 -3.24 -16.30
C PRO A 102 18.99 -1.73 -16.46
N LEU A 103 18.48 -1.09 -15.40
CA LEU A 103 18.36 0.37 -15.34
C LEU A 103 19.75 1.04 -15.25
N SER A 104 19.84 2.33 -15.57
CA SER A 104 21.08 3.08 -15.34
C SER A 104 21.42 3.10 -13.85
N ILE A 105 22.71 3.13 -13.54
CA ILE A 105 23.23 3.12 -12.16
C ILE A 105 22.61 4.26 -11.33
N ASP A 106 22.46 5.45 -11.92
CA ASP A 106 21.85 6.60 -11.25
C ASP A 106 20.43 6.31 -10.74
N ILE A 107 19.60 5.65 -11.56
CA ILE A 107 18.23 5.31 -11.21
C ILE A 107 18.20 4.20 -10.15
N GLN A 108 19.11 3.21 -10.26
CA GLN A 108 19.24 2.16 -9.26
C GLN A 108 19.60 2.75 -7.89
N SER A 109 20.57 3.66 -7.83
CA SER A 109 20.96 4.34 -6.59
C SER A 109 19.82 5.16 -5.96
N MET A 110 19.01 5.84 -6.77
CA MET A 110 17.83 6.57 -6.26
C MET A 110 16.78 5.61 -5.68
N ILE A 111 16.58 4.44 -6.28
CA ILE A 111 15.63 3.43 -5.77
C ILE A 111 16.08 2.90 -4.41
N TYR A 112 17.37 2.57 -4.24
CA TYR A 112 17.91 2.12 -2.95
C TYR A 112 17.89 3.19 -1.85
N MET A 113 17.80 4.48 -2.19
CA MET A 113 17.61 5.54 -1.19
C MET A 113 16.15 5.73 -0.77
N LEU A 114 15.20 5.31 -1.61
CA LEU A 114 13.77 5.49 -1.38
C LEU A 114 13.11 4.29 -0.70
N LEU A 115 13.79 3.15 -0.65
CA LEU A 115 13.35 1.89 -0.06
C LEU A 115 14.24 1.54 1.14
#